data_AF-A0A2G1WWT3-F1
#
_entry.id   AF-A0A2G1WWT3-F1
#
_cell.length_a   1.000
_cell.length_b   1.000
_cell.length_c   1.000
_cell.angle_alpha   90.00
_cell.angle_beta   90.00
_cell.angle_gamma   90.00
#
_symmetry.space_group_name_H-M   'P 1'
#
loop_
_entity.id
_entity.type
_entity.pdbx_description
1 polymer ?
#
loop_
_entity_poly.entity_id
_entity_poly.type
_entity_poly.pdbx_seq_one_letter_code
_entity_poly.pdbx_strand_id
1 'polypeptide(L)'
;MTDTIDKAARALSAGLMLFGIVVLGLVETFTGKPFAPAPITNEAGEVTAMPLISPEIRTGFVLAGLVVLGLYAAYRFVAPLPEDRGVSHETMAD
;
A
#
# COMPACT_ATOMS: atom_id res chain seq x y z
N MET A 1 14.07 -16.85 7.90
CA MET A 1 13.24 -15.90 8.68
C MET A 1 13.20 -14.52 8.03
N THR A 2 14.34 -13.94 7.64
CA THR A 2 14.43 -12.67 6.88
C THR A 2 13.55 -12.68 5.64
N ASP A 3 13.60 -13.74 4.83
CA ASP A 3 12.78 -13.85 3.61
C ASP A 3 11.27 -13.79 3.87
N THR A 4 10.80 -14.36 4.99
CA THR A 4 9.40 -14.28 5.41
C THR A 4 9.00 -12.87 5.80
N ILE A 5 9.87 -12.16 6.55
CA ILE A 5 9.63 -10.78 6.98
C ILE A 5 9.67 -9.84 5.78
N ASP A 6 10.63 -10.03 4.88
CA ASP A 6 10.77 -9.27 3.64
C ASP A 6 9.53 -9.40 2.76
N LYS A 7 9.04 -10.63 2.59
CA LYS A 7 7.80 -10.90 1.85
C LYS A 7 6.58 -10.30 2.54
N ALA A 8 6.47 -10.46 3.86
CA ALA A 8 5.35 -9.93 4.63
C ALA A 8 5.29 -8.39 4.57
N ALA A 9 6.43 -7.70 4.75
CA ALA A 9 6.48 -6.24 4.70
C ALA A 9 6.05 -5.70 3.33
N ARG A 10 6.55 -6.30 2.24
CA ARG A 10 6.17 -5.92 0.87
C ARG A 10 4.70 -6.22 0.59
N ALA A 11 4.22 -7.41 0.95
CA ALA A 11 2.84 -7.81 0.72
C ALA A 11 1.85 -6.97 1.54
N LEU A 12 2.15 -6.71 2.81
CA LEU A 12 1.31 -5.87 3.67
C LEU A 12 1.27 -4.43 3.16
N SER A 13 2.43 -3.85 2.85
CA SER A 13 2.51 -2.48 2.33
C SER A 13 1.72 -2.32 1.02
N ALA A 14 1.99 -3.16 0.02
CA ALA A 14 1.30 -3.13 -1.26
C ALA A 14 -0.19 -3.44 -1.10
N GLY A 15 -0.54 -4.40 -0.24
CA GLY A 15 -1.92 -4.76 0.07
C GLY A 15 -2.71 -3.60 0.68
N LEU A 16 -2.13 -2.89 1.64
CA LEU A 16 -2.78 -1.71 2.26
C LEU A 16 -3.01 -0.60 1.24
N MET A 17 -2.02 -0.30 0.39
CA MET A 17 -2.17 0.71 -0.66
C MET A 17 -3.24 0.31 -1.69
N LEU A 18 -3.20 -0.94 -2.19
CA LEU A 18 -4.19 -1.44 -3.14
C LEU A 18 -5.59 -1.49 -2.54
N PHE A 19 -5.71 -1.82 -1.25
CA PHE A 19 -6.99 -1.79 -0.57
C PHE A 19 -7.57 -0.37 -0.53
N GLY A 20 -6.76 0.61 -0.10
CA GLY A 20 -7.18 2.02 -0.02
C GLY A 20 -7.55 2.64 -1.38
N ILE A 21 -6.80 2.28 -2.43
CA ILE A 21 -6.98 2.84 -3.78
C ILE A 21 -8.07 2.08 -4.55
N VAL A 22 -7.84 0.78 -4.76
CA VAL A 22 -8.63 -0.03 -5.69
C VAL A 22 -9.85 -0.61 -5.00
N VAL A 23 -9.69 -1.30 -3.87
CA VAL A 23 -10.83 -1.99 -3.23
C VAL A 23 -11.88 -1.00 -2.76
N LEU A 24 -11.49 0.04 -2.01
CA LEU A 24 -12.44 1.08 -1.59
C LEU A 24 -12.95 1.91 -2.77
N GLY A 25 -12.17 2.07 -3.83
CA GLY A 25 -12.61 2.68 -5.09
C GLY A 25 -13.71 1.90 -5.78
N LEU A 26 -13.56 0.58 -5.87
CA LEU A 26 -14.55 -0.31 -6.45
C LEU A 26 -15.83 -0.34 -5.61
N VAL A 27 -15.72 -0.44 -4.27
CA VAL A 27 -16.88 -0.39 -3.38
C VAL A 27 -17.73 0.85 -3.66
N GLU A 28 -17.10 2.03 -3.70
CA GLU A 28 -17.79 3.29 -4.00
C GLU A 28 -18.44 3.30 -5.39
N THR A 29 -17.72 2.77 -6.39
CA THR A 29 -18.22 2.71 -7.77
C THR A 29 -19.50 1.88 -7.86
N PHE A 30 -19.57 0.77 -7.11
CA PHE A 30 -20.74 -0.10 -7.09
C PHE A 30 -21.87 0.41 -6.19
N THR A 31 -21.60 1.30 -5.23
CA THR A 31 -22.62 1.84 -4.31
C THR A 31 -23.31 3.10 -4.82
N GLY A 32 -22.76 3.78 -5.84
CA GLY A 32 -23.43 4.89 -6.54
C GLY A 32 -22.68 6.22 -6.47
N LYS A 33 -23.37 7.31 -6.80
CA LYS A 33 -22.80 8.68 -6.73
C LYS A 33 -22.32 8.95 -5.30
N PRO A 34 -21.17 9.62 -5.12
CA PRO A 34 -20.47 10.45 -6.11
C PRO A 34 -19.42 9.77 -7.01
N PHE A 35 -19.19 8.45 -6.91
CA PHE A 35 -18.15 7.69 -7.63
C PHE A 35 -16.70 8.16 -7.42
N ALA A 36 -16.51 9.20 -6.60
CA ALA A 36 -15.23 9.82 -6.28
C ALA A 36 -15.23 10.20 -4.80
N PRO A 37 -14.07 10.30 -4.14
CA PRO A 37 -13.97 10.69 -2.73
C PRO A 37 -14.14 12.21 -2.57
N ALA A 38 -15.20 12.78 -3.14
CA ALA A 38 -15.50 14.21 -3.10
C ALA A 38 -17.02 14.42 -3.10
N PRO A 39 -17.54 15.37 -2.31
CA PRO A 39 -18.94 15.77 -2.40
C PRO A 39 -19.29 16.31 -3.79
N ILE A 40 -20.51 16.05 -4.26
CA ILE A 40 -21.06 16.70 -5.45
C ILE A 40 -21.98 17.82 -5.01
N THR A 41 -21.76 19.03 -5.53
CA THR A 41 -22.59 20.21 -5.27
C THR A 41 -23.42 20.59 -6.49
N ASN A 42 -24.56 21.27 -6.28
CA ASN A 42 -25.31 21.92 -7.35
C ASN A 42 -24.78 23.34 -7.65
N GLU A 43 -25.38 24.03 -8.62
CA GLU A 43 -25.03 25.41 -9.00
C GLU A 43 -25.18 26.43 -7.86
N ALA A 44 -25.98 26.12 -6.84
CA ALA A 44 -26.15 26.95 -5.64
C ALA A 44 -25.12 26.61 -4.53
N GLY A 45 -24.25 25.62 -4.73
CA GLY A 45 -23.25 25.17 -3.77
C GLY A 45 -23.78 24.22 -2.69
N GLU A 46 -25.02 23.74 -2.81
CA GLU A 46 -25.60 22.78 -1.88
C GLU A 46 -25.10 21.37 -2.19
N VAL A 47 -24.75 20.60 -1.15
CA VAL A 47 -24.25 19.23 -1.28
C VAL A 47 -25.39 18.26 -1.61
N THR A 48 -25.31 17.63 -2.78
CA THR A 48 -26.33 16.71 -3.30
C THR A 48 -25.96 15.23 -3.14
N ALA A 49 -24.68 14.92 -2.94
CA ALA A 49 -24.20 13.57 -2.63
C ALA A 49 -22.90 13.63 -1.84
N MET A 50 -22.73 12.71 -0.89
CA MET A 50 -21.50 12.51 -0.13
C MET A 50 -20.88 11.14 -0.43
N PRO A 51 -19.55 11.02 -0.41
CA PRO A 51 -18.89 9.73 -0.57
C PRO A 51 -19.28 8.79 0.57
N LEU A 52 -19.48 7.51 0.24
CA LEU A 52 -19.78 6.47 1.22
C LEU A 52 -18.59 6.26 2.16
N ILE A 53 -17.38 6.19 1.59
CA ILE A 53 -16.15 6.05 2.35
C ILE A 53 -15.41 7.38 2.32
N SER A 54 -15.17 7.94 3.51
CA SER A 54 -14.53 9.24 3.64
C SER A 54 -13.12 9.23 3.03
N PRO A 55 -12.65 10.38 2.48
CA PRO A 55 -11.32 10.49 1.89
C PRO A 55 -10.20 10.16 2.89
N GLU A 56 -10.41 10.45 4.17
CA GLU A 56 -9.46 10.21 5.25
C GLU A 56 -9.24 8.72 5.49
N ILE A 57 -10.28 7.88 5.38
CA ILE A 57 -10.15 6.43 5.52
C ILE A 57 -9.31 5.88 4.36
N ARG A 58 -9.60 6.29 3.12
CA ARG A 58 -8.86 5.83 1.93
C ARG A 58 -7.39 6.21 1.99
N THR A 59 -7.14 7.48 2.26
CA THR A 59 -5.77 8.00 2.40
C THR A 59 -5.07 7.39 3.60
N GLY A 60 -5.79 7.12 4.69
CA GLY A 60 -5.30 6.41 5.86
C GLY A 60 -4.71 5.04 5.53
N PHE A 61 -5.38 4.24 4.69
CA PHE A 61 -4.84 2.95 4.24
C PHE A 61 -3.57 3.10 3.39
N VAL A 62 -3.55 4.08 2.47
CA VAL A 62 -2.37 4.35 1.64
C VAL A 62 -1.19 4.78 2.51
N LEU A 63 -1.42 5.71 3.44
CA LEU A 63 -0.41 6.17 4.39
C LEU A 63 0.07 5.05 5.30
N ALA A 64 -0.82 4.17 5.78
CA ALA A 64 -0.42 3.01 6.56
C ALA A 64 0.50 2.08 5.76
N GLY A 65 0.19 1.83 4.47
CA GLY A 65 1.07 1.07 3.58
C GLY A 65 2.44 1.72 3.39
N LEU A 66 2.49 3.05 3.26
CA LEU A 66 3.74 3.82 3.15
C LEU A 66 4.54 3.80 4.46
N VAL A 67 3.88 3.89 5.62
CA VAL A 67 4.51 3.78 6.93
C VAL A 67 5.14 2.41 7.11
N VAL A 68 4.43 1.32 6.79
CA VAL A 68 4.99 -0.04 6.84
C VAL A 68 6.24 -0.15 5.95
N LEU A 69 6.17 0.37 4.72
CA LEU A 69 7.30 0.34 3.80
C LEU A 69 8.48 1.16 4.32
N GLY A 70 8.23 2.37 4.80
CA GLY A 70 9.25 3.28 5.32
C GLY A 70 9.94 2.71 6.55
N LEU A 71 9.19 2.15 7.49
CA LEU A 71 9.74 1.49 8.68
C LEU A 71 10.59 0.27 8.29
N TYR A 72 10.12 -0.55 7.36
CA TYR A 72 10.88 -1.71 6.88
C TYR A 72 12.14 -1.30 6.12
N ALA A 73 12.08 -0.25 5.30
CA ALA A 73 13.25 0.30 4.61
C ALA A 73 14.27 0.85 5.61
N ALA A 74 13.84 1.60 6.63
CA ALA A 74 14.69 2.10 7.70
C ALA A 74 15.36 0.95 8.48
N TYR A 75 14.60 -0.11 8.80
CA TYR A 75 15.13 -1.32 9.41
C TYR A 75 16.23 -1.98 8.54
N ARG A 76 15.98 -2.17 7.25
CA ARG A 76 16.96 -2.77 6.34
C ARG A 76 18.19 -1.90 6.12
N PHE A 77 18.05 -0.58 6.21
CA PHE A 77 19.16 0.36 6.09
C PHE A 77 20.16 0.26 7.24
N VAL A 78 19.68 -0.02 8.46
CA VAL A 78 20.54 -0.16 9.64
C VAL A 78 20.94 -1.61 9.94
N ALA A 79 20.20 -2.58 9.44
CA ALA A 79 20.48 -4.00 9.66
C ALA A 79 21.74 -4.46 8.89
N PRO A 80 22.64 -5.24 9.53
CA PRO A 80 23.79 -5.84 8.84
C PRO A 80 23.36 -6.66 7.62
N LEU A 81 24.12 -6.59 6.52
CA LEU A 81 23.89 -7.50 5.39
C LEU A 81 24.14 -8.94 5.84
N PRO A 82 23.28 -9.91 5.49
CA PRO A 82 23.58 -11.32 5.71
C PRO A 82 24.87 -11.67 4.97
N GLU A 83 25.78 -12.35 5.64
CA GLU A 83 27.00 -12.90 5.04
C GLU A 83 26.61 -13.74 3.82
N ASP A 84 27.30 -13.46 2.71
CA ASP A 84 27.04 -14.01 1.39
C ASP A 84 26.78 -15.52 1.47
N ARG A 85 25.61 -15.95 1.01
CA ARG A 85 25.35 -17.36 0.76
C ARG A 85 26.18 -17.78 -0.44
N GLY A 86 27.38 -18.27 -0.15
CA GLY A 86 28.19 -19.14 -0.98
C GLY A 86 28.15 -18.82 -2.47
N VAL A 87 29.07 -17.95 -2.91
CA VAL A 87 29.59 -18.05 -4.28
C VAL A 87 30.26 -19.43 -4.37
N SER A 88 29.49 -20.45 -4.73
CA SER A 88 30.04 -21.71 -5.21
C SER A 88 30.77 -21.37 -6.50
N HIS A 89 32.08 -21.11 -6.38
CA HIS A 89 32.98 -21.25 -7.50
C HIS A 89 32.91 -22.73 -7.91
N GLU A 90 31.99 -23.05 -8.80
CA GLU A 90 32.04 -24.28 -9.57
C GLU A 90 33.32 -24.16 -10.40
N THR A 91 34.40 -24.72 -9.88
CA THR A 91 35.69 -24.87 -10.53
C THR A 91 35.45 -25.55 -11.86
N MET A 92 35.36 -24.75 -12.92
CA MET A 92 35.45 -25.26 -14.27
C MET A 92 36.90 -25.66 -14.54
N ALA A 93 37.05 -26.95 -14.84
CA ALA A 93 38.16 -27.60 -15.54
C ALA A 93 39.49 -27.82 -14.79
N ASP A 94 39.82 -29.10 -14.60
CA ASP A 94 41.01 -29.71 -15.23
C ASP A 94 40.59 -31.06 -15.85
#